data_AF-F2JGT9-F1
#
_entry.id   AF-F2JGT9-F1
#
_cell.length_a   1.000
_cell.length_b   1.000
_cell.length_c   1.000
_cell.angle_alpha   90.00
_cell.angle_beta   90.00
_cell.angle_gamma   90.00
#
_symmetry.space_group_name_H-M   'P 1'
#
loop_
_entity.id
_entity.type
_entity.pdbx_description
1 polymer ?
#
loop_
_entity_poly.entity_id
_entity_poly.type
_entity_poly.pdbx_seq_one_letter_code
_entity_poly.pdbx_strand_id
1 'polypeptide(L)'
;MNKRLRTLIFVIIALLLAGMFIIQFIMPKSSYVEEAITDTTLINELDTSAQAALKKYFDIEVSETEDWTKGAVRNRAKEDSGLENILSLTAKDESENKVEGDLEFYGIIMEEATKEIRGMIYQYVTEAPVLELTDEEVQARCEAFLKDKGLVAEDVPITVDAIQSDEKTPELKMLSMKAGNLAYAVAYNLQIDKVMYFEYVPMQE
;
A
#
# COMPACT_ATOMS: atom_id res chain seq x y z
N MET A 1 -22.21 -10.78 -12.79
CA MET A 1 -21.01 -10.84 -11.95
C MET A 1 -20.99 -12.15 -11.15
N ASN A 2 -19.96 -12.98 -11.33
CA ASN A 2 -19.89 -14.32 -10.74
C ASN A 2 -19.77 -14.24 -9.20
N LYS A 3 -20.62 -14.95 -8.46
CA LYS A 3 -20.62 -14.94 -6.98
C LYS A 3 -19.25 -15.23 -6.36
N ARG A 4 -18.41 -16.02 -7.05
CA ARG A 4 -17.03 -16.35 -6.63
C ARG A 4 -16.07 -15.17 -6.70
N LEU A 5 -16.26 -14.25 -7.65
CA LEU A 5 -15.43 -13.04 -7.79
C LEU A 5 -15.72 -12.04 -6.66
N ARG A 6 -17.01 -11.87 -6.31
CA ARG A 6 -17.41 -11.09 -5.12
C ARG A 6 -16.78 -11.65 -3.85
N THR A 7 -16.76 -12.97 -3.65
CA THR A 7 -16.18 -13.57 -2.43
C THR A 7 -14.66 -13.39 -2.34
N LEU A 8 -13.94 -13.42 -3.46
CA LEU A 8 -12.48 -13.20 -3.47
C LEU A 8 -12.13 -11.74 -3.13
N ILE A 9 -12.86 -10.80 -3.72
CA ILE A 9 -12.76 -9.36 -3.42
C ILE A 9 -13.12 -9.09 -1.96
N PHE A 10 -14.15 -9.73 -1.40
CA PHE A 10 -14.48 -9.62 0.04
C PHE A 10 -13.39 -10.18 0.96
N VAL A 11 -12.64 -11.22 0.55
CA VAL A 11 -11.52 -11.75 1.35
C VAL A 11 -10.32 -10.81 1.27
N ILE A 12 -10.03 -10.23 0.11
CA ILE A 12 -8.96 -9.23 -0.07
C ILE A 12 -9.31 -7.95 0.68
N ILE A 13 -10.55 -7.45 0.60
CA ILE A 13 -11.03 -6.27 1.35
C ILE A 13 -11.09 -6.55 2.85
N ALA A 14 -11.46 -7.76 3.30
CA ALA A 14 -11.41 -8.10 4.73
C ALA A 14 -9.96 -8.24 5.24
N LEU A 15 -9.02 -8.66 4.39
CA LEU A 15 -7.59 -8.64 4.67
C LEU A 15 -7.01 -7.21 4.64
N LEU A 16 -7.57 -6.31 3.83
CA LEU A 16 -7.15 -4.91 3.67
C LEU A 16 -7.78 -3.97 4.73
N LEU A 17 -9.05 -4.16 5.09
CA LEU A 17 -9.75 -3.45 6.18
C LEU A 17 -9.21 -3.84 7.56
N ALA A 18 -8.54 -4.99 7.67
CA ALA A 18 -7.80 -5.39 8.86
C ALA A 18 -6.44 -4.67 8.99
N GLY A 19 -6.19 -3.57 8.24
CA GLY A 19 -5.11 -2.63 8.53
C GLY A 19 -3.69 -3.22 8.53
N MET A 20 -3.45 -4.31 7.80
CA MET A 20 -2.19 -5.02 7.88
C MET A 20 -1.76 -5.57 6.53
N PHE A 21 -0.96 -4.80 5.79
CA PHE A 21 -0.18 -5.42 4.73
C PHE A 21 1.30 -5.62 5.04
N ILE A 22 2.06 -4.79 5.80
CA ILE A 22 3.48 -5.14 6.12
C ILE A 22 3.96 -4.90 7.57
N ILE A 23 3.09 -4.45 8.47
CA ILE A 23 3.32 -4.63 9.93
C ILE A 23 3.39 -6.13 10.34
N GLN A 24 3.32 -7.09 9.41
CA GLN A 24 3.51 -8.53 9.69
C GLN A 24 4.83 -9.11 9.17
N PHE A 25 5.45 -8.52 8.15
CA PHE A 25 6.66 -9.05 7.52
C PHE A 25 7.94 -8.45 8.11
N ILE A 26 7.87 -7.20 8.60
CA ILE A 26 9.02 -6.49 9.18
C ILE A 26 8.87 -6.34 10.71
N MET A 27 7.63 -6.31 11.21
CA MET A 27 7.33 -6.25 12.63
C MET A 27 6.39 -7.39 13.04
N PRO A 28 6.43 -7.88 14.29
CA PRO A 28 5.45 -8.85 14.75
C PRO A 28 4.11 -8.18 15.09
N LYS A 29 3.00 -8.77 14.64
CA LYS A 29 1.60 -8.43 14.98
C LYS A 29 1.36 -8.08 16.46
N SER A 30 2.17 -8.62 17.36
CA SER A 30 2.03 -8.45 18.80
C SER A 30 2.27 -7.03 19.30
N SER A 31 2.79 -6.12 18.49
CA SER A 31 3.30 -4.82 18.95
C SER A 31 2.31 -3.65 18.87
N TYR A 32 1.13 -3.83 18.27
CA TYR A 32 0.12 -2.77 18.14
C TYR A 32 -1.24 -3.15 18.76
N VAL A 33 -2.02 -2.13 19.11
CA VAL A 33 -3.44 -2.20 19.45
C VAL A 33 -4.22 -1.38 18.44
N GLU A 34 -5.19 -2.02 17.79
CA GLU A 34 -6.01 -1.43 16.74
C GLU A 34 -7.26 -0.74 17.32
N GLU A 35 -7.54 0.48 16.85
CA GLU A 35 -8.72 1.27 17.22
C GLU A 35 -9.36 1.86 15.96
N ALA A 36 -10.64 1.55 15.71
CA ALA A 36 -11.38 2.13 14.59
C ALA A 36 -11.57 3.64 14.78
N ILE A 37 -11.29 4.42 13.74
CA ILE A 37 -11.53 5.86 13.72
C ILE A 37 -12.94 6.10 13.21
N THR A 38 -13.78 6.72 14.05
CA THR A 38 -15.16 7.10 13.69
C THR A 38 -15.33 8.61 13.50
N ASP A 39 -14.30 9.40 13.80
CA ASP A 39 -14.29 10.84 13.57
C ASP A 39 -14.20 11.13 12.07
N THR A 40 -15.31 11.62 11.52
CA THR A 40 -15.44 11.96 10.10
C THR A 40 -14.47 13.05 9.65
N THR A 41 -14.06 13.96 10.55
CA THR A 41 -13.10 15.02 10.23
C THR A 41 -11.73 14.40 9.97
N LEU A 42 -11.27 13.55 10.89
CA LEU A 42 -10.00 12.84 10.75
C LEU A 42 -10.00 11.89 9.54
N ILE A 43 -11.12 11.23 9.27
CA ILE A 43 -11.28 10.40 8.06
C ILE A 43 -11.08 11.25 6.79
N ASN A 44 -11.70 12.43 6.71
CA ASN A 44 -11.57 13.30 5.54
C ASN A 44 -10.16 13.91 5.40
N GLU A 45 -9.47 14.18 6.51
CA GLU A 45 -8.07 14.62 6.49
C GLU A 45 -7.13 13.53 5.97
N LEU A 46 -7.32 12.29 6.44
CA LEU A 46 -6.57 11.13 5.95
C LEU A 46 -6.87 10.87 4.47
N ASP A 47 -8.13 11.00 4.05
CA ASP A 47 -8.55 10.86 2.66
C ASP A 47 -7.91 11.90 1.75
N THR A 48 -7.92 13.17 2.16
CA THR A 48 -7.24 14.26 1.44
C THR A 48 -5.74 13.96 1.30
N SER A 49 -5.12 13.48 2.38
CA SER A 49 -3.71 13.08 2.38
C SER A 49 -3.47 11.91 1.43
N ALA A 50 -4.39 10.95 1.37
CA ALA A 50 -4.31 9.80 0.50
C ALA A 50 -4.40 10.19 -0.99
N GLN A 51 -5.34 11.06 -1.35
CA GLN A 51 -5.47 11.54 -2.72
C GLN A 51 -4.25 12.37 -3.15
N ALA A 52 -3.73 13.22 -2.26
CA ALA A 52 -2.50 13.98 -2.53
C ALA A 52 -1.29 13.05 -2.72
N ALA A 53 -1.19 11.98 -1.93
CA ALA A 53 -0.14 10.99 -2.03
C ALA A 53 -0.26 10.16 -3.32
N LEU A 54 -1.48 9.83 -3.76
CA LEU A 54 -1.75 9.10 -5.00
C LEU A 54 -1.21 9.90 -6.17
N LYS A 55 -1.52 11.20 -6.20
CA LYS A 55 -1.01 12.11 -7.21
C LYS A 55 0.50 12.23 -7.18
N LYS A 56 1.09 12.40 -5.98
CA LYS A 56 2.54 12.56 -5.82
C LYS A 56 3.32 11.31 -6.26
N TYR A 57 2.92 10.15 -5.76
CA TYR A 57 3.70 8.91 -5.90
C TYR A 57 3.35 8.12 -7.15
N PHE A 58 2.12 8.21 -7.64
CA PHE A 58 1.66 7.37 -8.73
C PHE A 58 1.06 8.15 -9.91
N ASP A 59 0.99 9.47 -9.81
CA ASP A 59 0.33 10.35 -10.79
C ASP A 59 -1.14 9.96 -11.03
N ILE A 60 -1.83 9.57 -9.96
CA ILE A 60 -3.23 9.14 -9.99
C ILE A 60 -4.11 10.23 -9.39
N GLU A 61 -5.20 10.55 -10.07
CA GLU A 61 -6.25 11.44 -9.58
C GLU A 61 -7.49 10.61 -9.23
N VAL A 62 -8.08 10.89 -8.08
CA VAL A 62 -9.33 10.24 -7.63
C VAL A 62 -10.50 11.07 -8.11
N SER A 63 -11.48 10.44 -8.75
CA SER A 63 -12.67 11.16 -9.19
C SER A 63 -13.55 11.53 -7.99
N GLU A 64 -13.97 12.79 -7.93
CA GLU A 64 -14.94 13.26 -6.91
C GLU A 64 -16.35 12.70 -7.13
N THR A 65 -16.64 12.08 -8.29
CA THR A 65 -17.97 11.59 -8.64
C THR A 65 -18.23 10.14 -8.22
N GLU A 66 -17.23 9.45 -7.67
CA GLU A 66 -17.30 8.03 -7.32
C GLU A 66 -17.79 7.83 -5.88
N ASP A 67 -18.58 6.77 -5.68
CA ASP A 67 -19.12 6.40 -4.37
C ASP A 67 -18.08 5.65 -3.54
N TRP A 68 -17.23 6.41 -2.84
CA TRP A 68 -16.15 5.86 -2.01
C TRP A 68 -16.62 5.49 -0.60
N THR A 69 -16.48 4.22 -0.22
CA THR A 69 -16.55 3.79 1.18
C THR A 69 -15.19 3.87 1.83
N LYS A 70 -15.08 4.63 2.93
CA LYS A 70 -13.82 4.90 3.64
C LYS A 70 -13.82 4.21 5.00
N GLY A 71 -12.75 3.48 5.29
CA GLY A 71 -12.45 2.89 6.59
C GLY A 71 -11.13 3.44 7.10
N ALA A 72 -11.06 3.80 8.39
CA ALA A 72 -9.85 4.31 8.99
C ALA A 72 -9.59 3.69 10.36
N VAL A 73 -8.32 3.51 10.68
CA VAL A 73 -7.84 2.80 11.85
C VAL A 73 -6.65 3.55 12.43
N ARG A 74 -6.59 3.61 13.76
CA ARG A 74 -5.42 4.03 14.52
C ARG A 74 -4.78 2.77 15.12
N ASN A 75 -3.53 2.53 14.79
CA ASN A 75 -2.68 1.51 15.38
C ASN A 75 -1.79 2.17 16.43
N ARG A 76 -2.08 1.90 17.71
CA ARG A 76 -1.27 2.38 18.83
C ARG A 76 -0.17 1.37 19.12
N ALA A 77 1.07 1.82 19.08
CA ALA A 77 2.20 1.01 19.53
C ALA A 77 2.00 0.65 21.01
N LYS A 78 2.26 -0.61 21.38
CA LYS A 78 2.26 -1.00 22.79
C LYS A 78 3.41 -0.30 23.51
N GLU A 79 3.19 0.02 24.78
CA GLU A 79 4.24 0.54 25.67
C GLU A 79 5.49 -0.37 25.56
N ASP A 80 6.66 0.25 25.52
CA ASP A 80 7.98 -0.38 25.40
C ASP A 80 8.32 -1.06 24.05
N SER A 81 7.48 -0.93 23.03
CA SER A 81 7.82 -1.45 21.68
C SER A 81 8.85 -0.62 20.92
N GLY A 82 9.03 0.65 21.30
CA GLY A 82 9.88 1.60 20.58
C GLY A 82 9.34 1.98 19.20
N LEU A 83 8.06 1.67 18.92
CA LEU A 83 7.40 1.94 17.64
C LEU A 83 6.51 3.18 17.72
N GLU A 84 6.31 3.84 16.59
CA GLU A 84 5.44 5.00 16.47
C GLU A 84 3.97 4.59 16.29
N ASN A 85 3.04 5.46 16.72
CA ASN A 85 1.62 5.27 16.41
C ASN A 85 1.36 5.56 14.94
N ILE A 86 0.52 4.75 14.31
CA ILE A 86 0.22 4.81 12.88
C ILE A 86 -1.27 5.04 12.67
N LEU A 87 -1.62 5.93 11.75
CA LEU A 87 -2.96 6.09 11.19
C LEU A 87 -3.00 5.44 9.81
N SER A 88 -4.06 4.70 9.54
CA SER A 88 -4.29 4.14 8.21
C SER A 88 -5.70 4.46 7.73
N LEU A 89 -5.83 4.72 6.44
CA LEU A 89 -7.11 4.85 5.75
C LEU A 89 -7.09 3.97 4.51
N THR A 90 -8.23 3.33 4.26
CA THR A 90 -8.54 2.64 3.01
C THR A 90 -9.84 3.19 2.46
N ALA A 91 -9.87 3.46 1.16
CA ALA A 91 -11.04 3.84 0.41
C ALA A 91 -11.29 2.82 -0.69
N LYS A 92 -12.55 2.43 -0.85
CA LYS A 92 -12.98 1.51 -1.89
C LYS A 92 -14.13 2.12 -2.67
N ASP A 93 -14.05 2.04 -3.99
CA ASP A 93 -15.14 2.40 -4.88
C ASP A 93 -16.22 1.30 -4.81
N GLU A 94 -17.46 1.69 -4.52
CA GLU A 94 -18.61 0.77 -4.48
C GLU A 94 -19.47 0.82 -5.75
N SER A 95 -19.02 1.53 -6.79
CA SER A 95 -19.71 1.60 -8.07
C SER A 95 -19.91 0.19 -8.67
N GLU A 96 -21.13 -0.10 -9.13
CA GLU A 96 -21.47 -1.44 -9.65
C GLU A 96 -20.92 -1.69 -11.07
N ASN A 97 -20.64 -0.61 -11.82
CA ASN A 97 -20.25 -0.66 -13.23
C ASN A 97 -18.81 -0.19 -13.42
N LYS A 98 -17.86 -0.95 -12.91
CA LYS A 98 -16.43 -0.67 -13.12
C LYS A 98 -15.95 -1.25 -14.44
N VAL A 99 -15.05 -0.55 -15.10
CA VAL A 99 -14.39 -0.98 -16.33
C VAL A 99 -12.88 -0.99 -16.16
N GLU A 100 -12.17 -1.61 -17.11
CA GLU A 100 -10.71 -1.61 -17.12
C GLU A 100 -10.15 -0.19 -17.05
N GLY A 101 -9.21 0.03 -16.13
CA GLY A 101 -8.59 1.33 -15.86
C GLY A 101 -9.26 2.14 -14.74
N ASP A 102 -10.42 1.72 -14.21
CA ASP A 102 -11.06 2.39 -13.08
C ASP A 102 -10.32 2.10 -11.78
N LEU A 103 -10.11 3.14 -10.96
CA LEU A 103 -9.49 3.00 -9.64
C LEU A 103 -10.50 2.35 -8.69
N GLU A 104 -10.22 1.14 -8.24
CA GLU A 104 -11.13 0.40 -7.36
C GLU A 104 -10.83 0.63 -5.88
N PHE A 105 -9.57 0.90 -5.54
CA PHE A 105 -9.11 0.95 -4.17
C PHE A 105 -7.88 1.83 -4.02
N TYR A 106 -7.79 2.53 -2.90
CA TYR A 106 -6.55 3.13 -2.44
C TYR A 106 -6.47 3.17 -0.92
N GLY A 107 -5.26 3.33 -0.40
CA GLY A 107 -5.05 3.49 1.03
C GLY A 107 -3.70 4.09 1.35
N ILE A 108 -3.60 4.61 2.58
CA ILE A 108 -2.39 5.18 3.14
C ILE A 108 -2.10 4.65 4.52
N ILE A 109 -0.82 4.71 4.87
CA ILE A 109 -0.26 4.47 6.18
C ILE A 109 0.57 5.70 6.54
N MET A 110 0.27 6.31 7.68
CA MET A 110 0.84 7.58 8.09
C MET A 110 1.27 7.51 9.56
N GLU A 111 2.45 8.03 9.88
CA GLU A 111 2.86 8.22 11.26
C GLU A 111 2.03 9.32 11.92
N GLU A 112 1.43 9.03 13.07
CA GLU A 112 0.45 9.92 13.69
C GLU A 112 1.05 11.26 14.16
N ALA A 113 2.29 11.23 14.65
CA ALA A 113 2.97 12.39 15.24
C ALA A 113 3.51 13.36 14.18
N THR A 114 4.22 12.83 13.17
CA THR A 114 4.88 13.63 12.13
C THR A 114 3.99 13.87 10.91
N LYS A 115 2.91 13.11 10.76
CA LYS A 115 2.09 13.03 9.53
C LYS A 115 2.88 12.56 8.31
N GLU A 116 4.02 11.92 8.52
CA GLU A 116 4.82 11.33 7.45
C GLU A 116 4.11 10.12 6.85
N ILE A 117 4.03 10.04 5.52
CA ILE A 117 3.44 8.89 4.83
C ILE A 117 4.46 7.77 4.81
N ARG A 118 4.20 6.72 5.59
CA ARG A 118 5.04 5.52 5.71
C ARG A 118 4.70 4.47 4.67
N GLY A 119 3.50 4.51 4.10
CA GLY A 119 3.10 3.55 3.07
C GLY A 119 1.85 3.95 2.33
N MET A 120 1.66 3.33 1.18
CA MET A 120 0.58 3.62 0.26
C MET A 120 0.28 2.44 -0.66
N ILE A 121 -1.00 2.24 -0.96
CA ILE A 121 -1.49 1.23 -1.92
C ILE A 121 -2.54 1.83 -2.84
N TYR A 122 -2.61 1.33 -4.07
CA TYR A 122 -3.76 1.53 -4.96
C TYR A 122 -4.02 0.29 -5.81
N GLN A 123 -5.21 0.19 -6.39
CA GLN A 123 -5.57 -0.89 -7.31
C GLN A 123 -6.50 -0.38 -8.40
N TYR A 124 -6.15 -0.69 -9.64
CA TYR A 124 -7.04 -0.53 -10.79
C TYR A 124 -7.78 -1.84 -11.10
N VAL A 125 -8.98 -1.72 -11.67
CA VAL A 125 -9.60 -2.81 -12.40
C VAL A 125 -8.76 -3.09 -13.63
N THR A 126 -8.26 -4.32 -13.77
CA THR A 126 -7.45 -4.73 -14.91
C THR A 126 -7.81 -6.14 -15.34
N GLU A 127 -7.93 -6.33 -16.66
CA GLU A 127 -8.05 -7.65 -17.29
C GLU A 127 -6.85 -7.92 -18.22
N ALA A 128 -5.82 -7.06 -18.17
CA ALA A 128 -4.62 -7.19 -18.97
C ALA A 128 -3.89 -8.51 -18.68
N PRO A 129 -3.20 -9.11 -19.66
CA PRO A 129 -2.40 -10.30 -19.41
C PRO A 129 -1.25 -10.01 -18.44
N VAL A 130 -0.87 -11.02 -17.65
CA VAL A 130 0.33 -10.95 -16.79
C VAL A 130 1.57 -10.90 -17.67
N LEU A 131 2.40 -9.87 -17.50
CA LEU A 131 3.67 -9.74 -18.21
C LEU A 131 4.70 -10.73 -17.66
N GLU A 132 5.46 -11.34 -18.57
CA GLU A 132 6.62 -12.15 -18.24
C GLU A 132 7.85 -11.24 -18.09
N LEU A 133 8.12 -10.79 -16.87
CA LEU A 133 9.32 -10.03 -16.52
C LEU A 133 10.24 -10.89 -15.65
N THR A 134 11.55 -10.69 -15.80
CA THR A 134 12.51 -11.30 -14.86
C THR A 134 12.49 -10.58 -13.52
N ASP A 135 12.94 -11.26 -12.47
CA ASP A 135 13.03 -10.68 -11.15
C ASP A 135 14.00 -9.46 -11.14
N GLU A 136 15.05 -9.48 -11.97
CA GLU A 136 15.96 -8.33 -12.14
C GLU A 136 15.29 -7.12 -12.79
N GLU A 137 14.41 -7.34 -13.76
CA GLU A 137 13.66 -6.25 -14.41
C GLU A 137 12.67 -5.61 -13.43
N VAL A 138 11.97 -6.44 -12.66
CA VAL A 138 11.05 -5.97 -11.61
C VAL A 138 11.82 -5.21 -10.54
N GLN A 139 12.95 -5.73 -10.07
CA GLN A 139 13.83 -5.06 -9.13
C GLN A 139 14.25 -3.68 -9.63
N ALA A 140 14.78 -3.60 -10.86
CA ALA A 140 15.24 -2.33 -11.43
C ALA A 140 14.13 -1.27 -11.49
N ARG A 141 12.90 -1.69 -11.79
CA ARG A 141 11.73 -0.78 -11.84
C ARG A 141 11.29 -0.31 -10.45
N CYS A 142 11.32 -1.20 -9.46
CA CYS A 142 11.04 -0.84 -8.07
C CYS A 142 12.11 0.12 -7.50
N GLU A 143 13.39 -0.14 -7.77
CA GLU A 143 14.48 0.77 -7.37
C GLU A 143 14.34 2.15 -8.03
N ALA A 144 14.05 2.18 -9.33
CA ALA A 144 13.82 3.42 -10.06
C ALA A 144 12.63 4.20 -9.48
N PHE A 145 11.53 3.52 -9.16
CA PHE A 145 10.38 4.14 -8.51
C PHE A 145 10.75 4.78 -7.16
N LEU A 146 11.44 4.05 -6.28
CA LEU A 146 11.81 4.57 -4.96
C LEU A 146 12.69 5.82 -5.06
N LYS A 147 13.61 5.86 -6.03
CA LYS A 147 14.48 7.02 -6.27
C LYS A 147 13.74 8.20 -6.91
N ASP A 148 12.98 7.95 -7.99
CA ASP A 148 12.21 8.99 -8.71
C ASP A 148 11.21 9.69 -7.80
N LYS A 149 10.61 8.94 -6.87
CA LYS A 149 9.63 9.48 -5.91
C LYS A 149 10.26 10.08 -4.66
N GLY A 150 11.59 10.13 -4.58
CA GLY A 150 12.32 10.69 -3.45
C GLY A 150 12.08 9.93 -2.14
N LEU A 151 11.69 8.65 -2.22
CA LEU A 151 11.56 7.77 -1.06
C LEU A 151 12.95 7.30 -0.62
N VAL A 152 13.86 7.09 -1.57
CA VAL A 152 15.28 6.83 -1.33
C VAL A 152 16.11 7.87 -2.07
N ALA A 153 17.12 8.44 -1.42
CA ALA A 153 18.03 9.38 -2.07
C ALA A 153 18.82 8.71 -3.20
N GLU A 154 19.15 9.47 -4.25
CA GLU A 154 19.75 8.93 -5.49
C GLU A 154 21.05 8.14 -5.25
N ASP A 155 21.86 8.60 -4.31
CA ASP A 155 23.18 8.08 -3.96
C ASP A 155 23.15 6.96 -2.92
N VAL A 156 21.99 6.72 -2.29
CA VAL A 156 21.84 5.63 -1.31
C VAL A 156 21.67 4.30 -2.06
N PRO A 157 22.53 3.30 -1.79
CA PRO A 157 22.36 1.97 -2.36
C PRO A 157 21.10 1.30 -1.84
N ILE A 158 20.39 0.61 -2.73
CA ILE A 158 19.26 -0.23 -2.39
C ILE A 158 19.71 -1.69 -2.49
N THR A 159 19.43 -2.48 -1.46
CA THR A 159 19.67 -3.93 -1.46
C THR A 159 18.34 -4.65 -1.44
N VAL A 160 18.16 -5.64 -2.32
CA VAL A 160 16.98 -6.51 -2.30
C VAL A 160 17.27 -7.75 -1.47
N ASP A 161 16.49 -7.96 -0.42
CA ASP A 161 16.62 -9.13 0.44
C ASP A 161 15.83 -10.32 -0.12
N ALA A 162 14.64 -10.07 -0.67
CA ALA A 162 13.76 -11.12 -1.19
C ALA A 162 12.80 -10.57 -2.25
N ILE A 163 12.46 -11.44 -3.20
CA ILE A 163 11.39 -11.23 -4.18
C ILE A 163 10.44 -12.42 -4.04
N GLN A 164 9.15 -12.14 -3.85
CA GLN A 164 8.13 -13.14 -3.60
C GLN A 164 6.99 -13.00 -4.60
N SER A 165 6.35 -14.13 -4.89
CA SER A 165 5.15 -14.23 -5.72
C SER A 165 4.20 -15.19 -5.01
N ASP A 166 2.91 -14.89 -4.98
CA ASP A 166 1.88 -15.81 -4.49
C ASP A 166 1.22 -16.50 -5.70
N GLU A 167 1.07 -17.81 -5.67
CA GLU A 167 0.39 -18.57 -6.72
C GLU A 167 -1.06 -18.11 -6.95
N LYS A 168 -1.68 -17.50 -5.94
CA LYS A 168 -3.05 -16.96 -6.00
C LYS A 168 -3.12 -15.56 -6.59
N THR A 169 -2.03 -14.82 -6.58
CA THR A 169 -1.90 -13.48 -7.18
C THR A 169 -0.63 -13.43 -8.03
N PRO A 170 -0.55 -14.23 -9.11
CA PRO A 170 0.64 -14.31 -9.96
C PRO A 170 0.99 -12.99 -10.65
N GLU A 171 0.03 -12.06 -10.73
CA GLU A 171 0.22 -10.70 -11.20
C GLU A 171 1.03 -9.81 -10.24
N LEU A 172 1.28 -10.23 -9.00
CA LEU A 172 1.97 -9.44 -7.99
C LEU A 172 3.35 -10.00 -7.67
N LYS A 173 4.34 -9.10 -7.68
CA LYS A 173 5.69 -9.32 -7.17
C LYS A 173 5.91 -8.43 -5.96
N MET A 174 6.20 -9.05 -4.81
CA MET A 174 6.51 -8.34 -3.57
C MET A 174 8.02 -8.36 -3.34
N LEU A 175 8.62 -7.19 -3.15
CA LEU A 175 10.05 -7.05 -2.90
C LEU A 175 10.26 -6.55 -1.48
N SER A 176 11.15 -7.20 -0.74
CA SER A 176 11.72 -6.68 0.51
C SER A 176 13.07 -6.05 0.20
N MET A 177 13.25 -4.79 0.57
CA MET A 177 14.44 -4.02 0.23
C MET A 177 14.96 -3.27 1.45
N LYS A 178 16.24 -2.89 1.42
CA LYS A 178 16.88 -2.02 2.42
C LYS A 178 17.61 -0.87 1.75
N ALA A 179 17.50 0.31 2.33
CA ALA A 179 18.25 1.49 1.90
C ALA A 179 18.59 2.35 3.11
N GLY A 180 19.88 2.54 3.39
CA GLY A 180 20.34 3.24 4.59
C GLY A 180 19.84 2.55 5.87
N ASN A 181 19.15 3.31 6.72
CA ASN A 181 18.55 2.84 7.97
C ASN A 181 17.06 2.44 7.81
N LEU A 182 16.56 2.27 6.59
CA LEU A 182 15.16 1.98 6.32
C LEU A 182 15.02 0.59 5.67
N ALA A 183 14.00 -0.15 6.11
CA ALA A 183 13.50 -1.34 5.45
C ALA A 183 12.24 -0.98 4.67
N TYR A 184 12.18 -1.42 3.41
CA TYR A 184 11.10 -1.19 2.49
C TYR A 184 10.44 -2.49 2.12
N ALA A 185 9.17 -2.40 1.78
CA ALA A 185 8.56 -3.38 0.94
C ALA A 185 7.71 -2.74 -0.14
N VAL A 186 7.79 -3.31 -1.34
CA VAL A 186 7.29 -2.73 -2.58
C VAL A 186 6.53 -3.80 -3.35
N ALA A 187 5.31 -3.51 -3.79
CA ALA A 187 4.54 -4.39 -4.67
C ALA A 187 4.57 -3.87 -6.10
N TYR A 188 4.96 -4.72 -7.03
CA TYR A 188 4.90 -4.47 -8.45
C TYR A 188 3.80 -5.32 -9.09
N ASN A 189 2.94 -4.68 -9.87
CA ASN A 189 1.86 -5.35 -10.59
C ASN A 189 2.26 -5.56 -12.06
N LEU A 190 2.34 -6.83 -12.45
CA LEU A 190 2.75 -7.31 -13.77
C LEU A 190 1.67 -7.14 -14.84
N GLN A 191 0.42 -6.84 -14.50
CA GLN A 191 -0.64 -6.58 -15.49
C GLN A 191 -0.67 -5.12 -15.94
N ILE A 192 -0.33 -4.19 -15.05
CA ILE A 192 -0.31 -2.75 -15.34
C ILE A 192 1.09 -2.15 -15.46
N ASP A 193 2.11 -2.98 -15.27
CA ASP A 193 3.52 -2.61 -15.38
C ASP A 193 3.97 -1.49 -14.41
N LYS A 194 3.42 -1.47 -13.19
CA LYS A 194 3.65 -0.39 -12.22
C LYS A 194 3.84 -0.90 -10.80
N VAL A 195 4.58 -0.11 -10.01
CA VAL A 195 4.52 -0.21 -8.55
C VAL A 195 3.12 0.20 -8.11
N MET A 196 2.46 -0.66 -7.35
CA MET A 196 1.11 -0.43 -6.82
C MET A 196 1.07 -0.22 -5.30
N TYR A 197 2.16 -0.54 -4.62
CA TYR A 197 2.29 -0.36 -3.19
C TYR A 197 3.73 -0.15 -2.76
N PHE A 198 3.92 0.67 -1.73
CA PHE A 198 5.14 0.72 -0.94
C PHE A 198 4.81 0.91 0.53
N GLU A 199 5.70 0.46 1.40
CA GLU A 199 5.74 0.78 2.83
C GLU A 199 7.19 0.76 3.30
N TYR A 200 7.52 1.59 4.28
CA TYR A 200 8.84 1.59 4.90
C TYR A 200 8.82 1.88 6.38
N VAL A 201 9.83 1.34 7.07
CA VAL A 201 10.00 1.48 8.50
C VAL A 201 11.48 1.71 8.83
N PRO A 202 11.78 2.49 9.89
CA PRO A 202 13.12 2.54 10.44
C PRO A 202 13.58 1.16 10.91
N MET A 203 14.82 0.80 10.59
CA MET A 203 15.48 -0.36 11.18
C MET A 203 16.00 0.02 12.56
N GLN A 204 15.70 -0.81 13.57
CA GLN A 204 16.31 -0.67 14.89
C GLN A 204 17.79 -1.09 14.81
N GLU A 205 18.69 -0.27 15.37
CA GLU A 205 20.12 -0.57 15.50
C GLU A 205 20.40 -1.75 16.44
#